data_AF-A0A7D5SUU9-F1
#
_entry.id   AF-A0A7D5SUU9-F1
#
_cell.length_a   1.000
_cell.length_b   1.000
_cell.length_c   1.000
_cell.angle_alpha   90.00
_cell.angle_beta   90.00
_cell.angle_gamma   90.00
#
_symmetry.space_group_name_H-M   'P 1'
#
loop_
_entity.id
_entity.type
_entity.pdbx_description
1 polymer ?
#
loop_
_entity_poly.entity_id
_entity_poly.type
_entity_poly.pdbx_seq_one_letter_code
_entity_poly.pdbx_strand_id
1 'polypeptide(L)'
;MVKPEPVPGEAKTRLSNVKVNRNRTTSENPKTIRMTPAEKMMCTALVDEIQDITTKTITDSTVLRAALYLAKEVGPEKILEMIKENL
;
A
#
# COMPACT_ATOMS: atom_id res chain seq x y z
N MET A 1 -17.17 50.92 19.57
CA MET A 1 -16.94 51.19 18.13
C MET A 1 -15.49 50.84 17.81
N VAL A 2 -15.31 49.93 16.84
CA VAL A 2 -14.19 49.65 15.93
C VAL A 2 -12.75 49.63 16.47
N LYS A 3 -12.13 48.44 16.43
CA LYS A 3 -10.68 48.20 16.51
C LYS A 3 -10.04 48.50 15.14
N PRO A 4 -8.97 49.31 15.02
CA PRO A 4 -8.36 49.58 13.73
C PRO A 4 -7.47 48.42 13.27
N GLU A 5 -7.59 48.11 11.99
CA GLU A 5 -6.89 47.05 11.26
C GLU A 5 -5.39 47.39 11.08
N PRO A 6 -4.49 46.38 11.04
CA PRO A 6 -3.09 46.60 10.73
C PRO A 6 -2.86 46.90 9.24
N VAL A 7 -1.97 47.85 9.00
CA VAL A 7 -1.57 48.49 7.74
C VAL A 7 -0.98 47.48 6.73
N PRO A 8 -1.31 47.58 5.42
CA PRO A 8 -0.81 46.67 4.39
C PRO A 8 0.59 47.08 3.95
N GLY A 9 1.64 46.39 4.41
CA GLY A 9 3.00 46.88 4.14
C GLY A 9 4.19 45.98 4.49
N GLU A 10 4.04 44.66 4.60
CA GLU A 10 5.19 43.75 4.58
C GLU A 10 4.93 42.59 3.62
N ALA A 11 5.34 42.79 2.36
CA ALA A 11 5.49 41.71 1.40
C ALA A 11 6.59 40.75 1.90
N LYS A 12 6.22 39.78 2.73
CA LYS A 12 7.04 38.57 2.90
C LYS A 12 6.86 37.74 1.64
N THR A 13 7.76 37.97 0.69
CA THR A 13 7.98 37.17 -0.51
C THR A 13 8.17 35.71 -0.09
N ARG A 14 7.07 34.96 -0.07
CA ARG A 14 7.10 33.54 0.20
C ARG A 14 7.63 32.88 -1.08
N LEU A 15 8.94 32.64 -1.12
CA LEU A 15 9.59 31.82 -2.13
C LEU A 15 9.03 30.39 -2.05
N SER A 16 7.92 30.10 -2.71
CA SER A 16 7.44 28.73 -2.89
C SER A 16 8.01 28.16 -4.19
N ASN A 17 9.33 27.94 -4.20
CA ASN A 17 9.96 27.07 -5.19
C ASN A 17 9.91 25.62 -4.69
N VAL A 18 8.70 25.07 -4.58
CA VAL A 18 8.55 23.61 -4.54
C VAL A 18 7.83 23.24 -5.83
N LYS A 19 8.62 22.93 -6.86
CA LYS A 19 8.14 22.07 -7.94
C LYS A 19 7.81 20.73 -7.29
N VAL A 20 6.56 20.58 -6.86
CA VAL A 20 6.03 19.28 -6.48
C VAL A 20 5.98 18.49 -7.77
N ASN A 21 7.02 17.72 -8.04
CA ASN A 21 6.97 16.68 -9.05
C ASN A 21 5.96 15.67 -8.52
N ARG A 22 4.68 15.90 -8.87
CA ARG A 22 3.56 15.05 -8.48
C ARG A 22 3.87 13.70 -9.12
N ASN A 23 4.40 12.77 -8.32
CA ASN A 23 4.44 11.36 -8.70
C ASN A 23 3.01 10.99 -9.05
N ARG A 24 2.72 10.94 -10.34
CA ARG A 24 1.43 10.59 -10.92
C ARG A 24 1.22 9.12 -10.60
N THR A 25 0.69 8.85 -9.41
CA THR A 25 0.04 7.58 -9.12
C THR A 25 -1.08 7.45 -10.14
N THR A 26 -1.07 6.37 -10.92
CA THR A 26 -2.22 5.97 -11.75
C THR A 26 -3.48 6.17 -10.93
N SER A 27 -4.43 6.95 -11.44
CA SER A 27 -5.52 7.62 -10.71
C SER A 27 -6.52 6.70 -10.00
N GLU A 28 -6.29 5.41 -9.98
CA GLU A 28 -7.15 4.43 -9.33
C GLU A 28 -6.68 4.20 -7.90
N ASN A 29 -7.54 4.56 -6.94
CA ASN A 29 -7.32 4.19 -5.56
C ASN A 29 -7.36 2.66 -5.43
N PRO A 30 -6.44 2.03 -4.67
CA PRO A 30 -6.44 0.59 -4.50
C PRO A 30 -7.76 0.15 -3.86
N LYS A 31 -8.42 -0.82 -4.48
CA LYS A 31 -9.62 -1.43 -3.91
C LYS A 31 -9.24 -2.19 -2.64
N THR A 32 -9.91 -1.90 -1.53
CA THR A 32 -9.74 -2.68 -0.30
C THR A 32 -10.35 -4.07 -0.51
N ILE A 33 -9.52 -5.11 -0.40
CA ILE A 33 -9.94 -6.51 -0.40
C ILE A 33 -9.92 -6.99 1.06
N ARG A 34 -11.05 -7.49 1.54
CA ARG A 34 -11.16 -8.05 2.90
C ARG A 34 -10.87 -9.54 2.83
N MET A 35 -9.92 -9.99 3.63
CA MET A 35 -9.66 -11.41 3.81
C MET A 35 -10.75 -12.05 4.67
N THR A 36 -11.11 -13.28 4.36
CA THR A 36 -11.94 -14.10 5.26
C THR A 36 -11.15 -14.43 6.54
N PRO A 37 -11.83 -14.81 7.64
CA PRO A 37 -11.13 -15.22 8.86
C PRO A 37 -10.16 -16.38 8.63
N ALA A 38 -10.54 -17.34 7.77
CA ALA A 38 -9.69 -18.47 7.42
C ALA A 38 -8.43 -18.04 6.66
N GLU A 39 -8.58 -17.19 5.63
CA GLU A 39 -7.45 -16.63 4.88
C GLU A 39 -6.48 -15.87 5.78
N LYS A 40 -7.00 -15.13 6.76
CA LYS A 40 -6.17 -14.38 7.70
C LYS A 40 -5.34 -15.33 8.56
N MET A 41 -5.95 -16.38 9.11
CA MET A 41 -5.23 -17.39 9.89
C MET A 41 -4.15 -18.10 9.07
N MET A 42 -4.45 -18.47 7.82
CA MET A 42 -3.47 -19.07 6.91
C MET A 42 -2.29 -18.14 6.63
N CYS A 43 -2.57 -16.86 6.38
CA CYS A 43 -1.53 -15.88 6.13
C CYS A 43 -0.65 -15.63 7.35
N THR A 44 -1.25 -15.53 8.56
CA THR A 44 -0.49 -15.36 9.80
C THR A 44 0.39 -16.57 10.10
N ALA A 45 -0.12 -17.81 9.94
CA ALA A 45 0.70 -19.00 10.13
C ALA A 45 1.92 -19.01 9.19
N LEU A 46 1.73 -18.64 7.92
CA LEU A 46 2.83 -18.53 6.97
C LEU A 46 3.81 -17.40 7.31
N VAL A 47 3.33 -16.28 7.88
CA VAL A 47 4.22 -15.21 8.37
C VAL A 47 5.11 -15.73 9.50
N ASP A 48 4.54 -16.47 10.45
CA ASP A 48 5.28 -17.03 11.59
C ASP A 48 6.37 -18.02 11.10
N GLU A 49 6.02 -18.92 10.19
CA GLU A 49 6.99 -19.86 9.58
C GLU A 49 8.14 -19.15 8.86
N ILE A 50 7.86 -18.07 8.13
CA ILE A 50 8.90 -17.29 7.42
C ILE A 50 9.72 -16.47 8.42
N GLN A 51 9.10 -15.99 9.49
CA GLN A 51 9.76 -15.20 10.54
C GLN A 51 10.80 -16.03 11.30
N ASP A 52 10.56 -17.33 11.49
CA ASP A 52 11.49 -18.25 12.15
C ASP A 52 12.79 -18.45 11.37
N ILE A 53 12.75 -18.36 10.04
CA ILE A 53 13.92 -18.55 9.17
C ILE A 53 14.61 -17.23 8.77
N THR A 54 14.03 -16.08 9.13
CA THR A 54 14.48 -14.75 8.69
C THR A 54 14.65 -13.78 9.87
N THR A 55 15.70 -12.98 9.85
CA THR A 55 15.93 -11.94 10.87
C THR A 55 15.16 -10.64 10.65
N LYS A 56 14.58 -10.47 9.46
CA LYS A 56 13.75 -9.31 9.09
C LYS A 56 12.32 -9.52 9.54
N THR A 57 11.68 -8.45 9.98
CA THR A 57 10.25 -8.45 10.29
C THR A 57 9.44 -8.69 9.02
N ILE A 58 8.64 -9.76 9.03
CA ILE A 58 7.70 -10.10 7.97
C ILE A 58 6.29 -9.73 8.41
N THR A 59 5.50 -9.26 7.46
CA THR A 59 4.10 -8.87 7.67
C THR A 59 3.22 -9.58 6.64
N ASP A 60 1.92 -9.70 6.93
CA ASP A 60 0.92 -10.22 6.00
C ASP A 60 1.03 -9.53 4.62
N SER A 61 1.21 -8.22 4.61
CA SER A 61 1.37 -7.43 3.37
C SER A 61 2.63 -7.76 2.58
N THR A 62 3.70 -8.24 3.24
CA THR A 62 4.94 -8.66 2.59
C THR A 62 4.76 -10.03 1.95
N VAL A 63 4.12 -10.96 2.65
CA VAL A 63 3.78 -12.30 2.13
C VAL A 63 2.84 -12.19 0.94
N LEU A 64 1.75 -11.42 1.06
CA LEU A 64 0.80 -11.21 -0.04
C LEU A 64 1.46 -10.58 -1.27
N ARG A 65 2.41 -9.65 -1.07
CA ARG A 65 3.16 -9.06 -2.18
C ARG A 65 4.07 -10.08 -2.87
N ALA A 66 4.74 -10.95 -2.11
CA ALA A 66 5.55 -12.03 -2.66
C ALA A 66 4.68 -13.03 -3.46
N ALA A 67 3.52 -13.40 -2.94
CA ALA A 67 2.57 -14.27 -3.63
C ALA A 67 2.10 -13.68 -4.97
N LEU A 68 1.86 -12.37 -5.05
CA LEU A 68 1.52 -11.70 -6.31
C LEU A 68 2.66 -11.74 -7.34
N TYR A 69 3.92 -11.64 -6.90
CA TYR A 69 5.07 -11.78 -7.80
C TYR A 69 5.22 -13.22 -8.31
N LEU A 70 5.06 -14.22 -7.44
CA LEU A 70 5.05 -15.63 -7.85
C LEU A 70 3.91 -15.91 -8.84
N ALA A 71 2.71 -15.42 -8.56
CA ALA A 71 1.57 -15.54 -9.46
C ALA A 71 1.87 -14.94 -10.85
N LYS A 72 2.53 -13.79 -10.89
CA LYS A 72 2.95 -13.15 -12.15
C LYS A 72 3.94 -14.02 -12.95
N GLU A 73 4.85 -14.71 -12.28
CA GLU A 73 5.83 -15.60 -12.94
C GLU A 73 5.20 -16.88 -13.46
N VAL A 74 4.27 -17.45 -12.71
CA VAL A 74 3.61 -18.73 -13.02
C VAL A 74 2.56 -18.58 -14.14
N GLY A 75 1.97 -17.38 -14.28
CA GLY A 75 1.06 -17.02 -15.36
C GLY A 75 -0.43 -17.31 -15.06
N PRO A 76 -1.34 -16.67 -15.82
CA PRO A 76 -2.77 -16.64 -15.50
C PRO A 76 -3.47 -18.01 -15.61
N GLU A 77 -3.00 -18.90 -16.48
CA GLU A 77 -3.62 -20.22 -16.70
C GLU A 77 -3.54 -21.09 -15.45
N LYS A 78 -2.36 -21.15 -14.83
CA LYS A 78 -2.11 -21.89 -13.59
C LYS A 78 -2.79 -21.24 -12.38
N ILE A 79 -2.90 -19.92 -12.35
CA ILE A 79 -3.69 -19.24 -11.32
C ILE A 79 -5.17 -19.63 -11.45
N LEU A 80 -5.71 -19.69 -12.67
CA LEU A 80 -7.09 -20.11 -12.90
C LEU A 80 -7.33 -21.55 -12.47
N GLU A 81 -6.37 -22.45 -12.70
CA GLU A 81 -6.40 -23.82 -12.20
C GLU A 81 -6.45 -23.86 -10.66
N MET A 82 -5.53 -23.16 -9.99
CA MET A 82 -5.51 -23.06 -8.53
C MET A 82 -6.80 -22.47 -7.94
N ILE A 83 -7.40 -21.49 -8.62
CA ILE A 83 -8.69 -20.91 -8.19
C ILE A 83 -9.81 -21.95 -8.24
N LYS A 84 -9.85 -22.81 -9.27
CA LYS A 84 -10.87 -23.85 -9.42
C LYS A 84 -10.75 -24.96 -8.38
N GLU A 85 -9.55 -25.24 -7.89
CA GLU A 85 -9.33 -26.27 -6.88
C GLU A 85 -9.75 -25.83 -5.47
N ASN A 86 -9.83 -24.50 -5.24
CA ASN A 86 -10.03 -23.91 -3.91
C ASN A 86 -11.32 -23.08 -3.78
N LEU A 87 -12.17 -23.05 -4.82
CA LEU A 87 -13.53 -22.48 -4.82
C LEU A 87 -14.57 -23.59 -4.98
#